data_AF-A0A1H6IRX0-F1
#
_entry.id   AF-A0A1H6IRX0-F1
#
_cell.length_a   1.000
_cell.length_b   1.000
_cell.length_c   1.000
_cell.angle_alpha   90.00
_cell.angle_beta   90.00
_cell.angle_gamma   90.00
#
_symmetry.space_group_name_H-M   'P 1'
#
loop_
_entity.id
_entity.type
_entity.pdbx_description
1 polymer ?
#
loop_
_entity_poly.entity_id
_entity_poly.type
_entity_poly.pdbx_seq_one_letter_code
_entity_poly.pdbx_strand_id
1 'polypeptide(L)'
;MRFKMLPAPPAALDRVREAQRAVPLVPGDESDCCARLQRRLDFPSRDVARTWLTFLRALELAQETDVGFSRTDREPTVEHLRTSFLDRVLLAPETLAAVAAVNQHATDAGERGASPDAVFDRVRDDVPTYEHHKNPDTWETIWHDRTADLLGWLALLDLVDAVDGEATAPTDGETNAADTAVRYALTDRGRAALGDDRCDGDR
;
A
#
# COMPACT_ATOMS: atom_id res chain seq x y z
N MET A 1 4.12 5.19 15.01
CA MET A 1 4.78 3.91 14.66
C MET A 1 4.17 3.42 13.35
N ARG A 2 4.99 3.01 12.38
CA ARG A 2 4.52 2.50 11.08
C ARG A 2 4.69 0.99 10.96
N PHE A 3 3.79 0.34 10.22
CA PHE A 3 3.70 -1.10 10.03
C PHE A 3 4.21 -1.48 8.65
N LYS A 4 5.07 -2.50 8.59
CA LYS A 4 5.57 -3.05 7.33
C LYS A 4 4.54 -3.97 6.65
N MET A 5 3.75 -4.74 7.41
CA MET A 5 2.88 -5.74 6.80
C MET A 5 1.81 -5.08 5.92
N LEU A 6 1.81 -5.42 4.63
CA LEU A 6 0.89 -4.92 3.61
C LEU A 6 0.45 -6.11 2.77
N PRO A 7 -0.85 -6.43 2.69
CA PRO A 7 -1.35 -7.39 1.72
C PRO A 7 -1.39 -6.74 0.32
N ALA A 8 -1.32 -7.57 -0.72
CA ALA A 8 -1.63 -7.12 -2.08
C ALA A 8 -3.01 -6.39 -2.10
N PRO A 9 -3.13 -5.28 -2.84
CA PRO A 9 -4.35 -4.49 -2.89
C PRO A 9 -5.51 -5.34 -3.43
N PRO A 10 -6.66 -5.40 -2.74
CA PRO A 10 -7.82 -6.11 -3.25
C PRO A 10 -8.46 -5.33 -4.41
N ALA A 11 -9.29 -5.99 -5.19
CA ALA A 11 -10.03 -5.34 -6.28
C ALA A 11 -11.02 -4.26 -5.80
N ALA A 12 -11.45 -4.32 -4.52
CA ALA A 12 -12.39 -3.37 -3.93
C ALA A 12 -12.20 -3.24 -2.40
N LEU A 13 -12.53 -2.06 -1.86
CA LEU A 13 -12.46 -1.76 -0.42
C LEU A 13 -13.41 -2.61 0.44
N ASP A 14 -14.46 -3.18 -0.15
CA ASP A 14 -15.35 -4.10 0.56
C ASP A 14 -14.59 -5.28 1.18
N ARG A 15 -13.48 -5.68 0.56
CA ARG A 15 -12.61 -6.73 1.11
C ARG A 15 -12.01 -6.36 2.47
N VAL A 16 -11.70 -5.09 2.71
CA VAL A 16 -11.24 -4.60 4.01
C VAL A 16 -12.37 -4.70 5.04
N ARG A 17 -13.61 -4.35 4.65
CA ARG A 17 -14.79 -4.47 5.51
C ARG A 17 -15.08 -5.92 5.88
N GLU A 18 -14.93 -6.84 4.93
CA GLU A 18 -15.06 -8.29 5.17
C GLU A 18 -13.97 -8.79 6.12
N ALA A 19 -12.71 -8.39 5.89
CA ALA A 19 -11.57 -8.77 6.71
C ALA A 19 -11.74 -8.29 8.15
N GLN A 20 -12.14 -7.03 8.36
CA GLN A 20 -12.47 -6.51 9.67
C GLN A 20 -13.61 -7.31 10.32
N ARG A 21 -14.71 -7.59 9.59
CA ARG A 21 -15.83 -8.38 10.12
C ARG A 21 -15.45 -9.80 10.51
N ALA A 22 -14.41 -10.36 9.89
CA ALA A 22 -13.87 -11.66 10.23
C ALA A 22 -13.10 -11.67 11.56
N VAL A 23 -12.51 -10.54 11.98
CA VAL A 23 -11.82 -10.41 13.28
C VAL A 23 -12.84 -10.58 14.43
N PRO A 24 -12.54 -11.40 15.46
CA PRO A 24 -13.44 -11.60 16.59
C PRO A 24 -13.54 -10.34 17.47
N LEU A 25 -14.68 -10.15 18.15
CA LEU A 25 -14.80 -9.12 19.19
C LEU A 25 -14.06 -9.51 20.47
N VAL A 26 -14.07 -10.80 20.80
CA VAL A 26 -13.35 -11.39 21.93
C VAL A 26 -12.42 -12.47 21.38
N PRO A 27 -11.09 -12.26 21.39
CA PRO A 27 -10.13 -13.21 20.85
C PRO A 27 -9.97 -14.43 21.77
N GLY A 28 -9.77 -15.60 21.15
CA GLY A 28 -9.27 -16.80 21.81
C GLY A 28 -7.75 -16.74 21.82
N ASP A 29 -7.11 -17.22 20.75
CA ASP A 29 -5.68 -16.98 20.48
C ASP A 29 -5.42 -16.40 19.06
N GLU A 30 -4.16 -16.02 18.75
CA GLU A 30 -3.77 -15.53 17.42
C GLU A 30 -3.95 -16.61 16.31
N SER A 31 -3.71 -17.88 16.63
CA SER A 31 -3.88 -19.00 15.70
C SER A 31 -5.34 -19.12 15.27
N ASP A 32 -6.26 -18.98 16.23
CA ASP A 32 -7.70 -18.95 16.01
C ASP A 32 -8.14 -17.74 15.19
N CYS A 33 -7.53 -16.57 15.43
CA CYS A 33 -7.76 -15.37 14.61
C CYS A 33 -7.37 -15.62 13.16
N CYS A 34 -6.17 -16.17 12.91
CA CYS A 34 -5.70 -16.50 11.57
C CYS A 34 -6.58 -17.56 10.88
N ALA A 35 -6.94 -18.63 11.60
CA ALA A 35 -7.80 -19.70 11.09
C ALA A 35 -9.20 -19.18 10.75
N ARG A 36 -9.71 -18.22 11.52
CA ARG A 36 -11.00 -17.57 11.26
C ARG A 36 -10.97 -16.71 10.00
N LEU A 37 -9.90 -15.93 9.77
CA LEU A 37 -9.75 -15.16 8.53
C LEU A 37 -9.62 -16.09 7.33
N GLN A 38 -8.79 -17.13 7.40
CA GLN A 38 -8.67 -18.13 6.33
C GLN A 38 -10.01 -18.73 5.95
N ARG A 39 -10.82 -19.17 6.92
CA ARG A 39 -12.12 -19.80 6.65
C ARG A 39 -13.15 -18.84 6.07
N ARG A 40 -13.12 -17.55 6.44
CA ARG A 40 -14.16 -16.58 6.05
C ARG A 40 -13.83 -15.85 4.76
N LEU A 41 -12.56 -15.80 4.40
CA LEU A 41 -12.02 -15.03 3.28
C LEU A 41 -11.28 -15.93 2.29
N ASP A 42 -11.25 -17.24 2.51
CA ASP A 42 -10.55 -18.21 1.66
C ASP A 42 -9.07 -17.84 1.45
N PHE A 43 -8.40 -17.34 2.49
CA PHE A 43 -6.99 -17.01 2.39
C PHE A 43 -6.14 -18.28 2.21
N PRO A 44 -5.15 -18.25 1.30
CA PRO A 44 -4.41 -19.45 0.91
C PRO A 44 -3.44 -19.95 1.99
N SER A 45 -3.12 -19.11 2.98
CA SER A 45 -2.18 -19.48 4.04
C SER A 45 -2.41 -18.70 5.33
N ARG A 46 -1.81 -19.21 6.41
CA ARG A 46 -1.74 -18.50 7.70
C ARG A 46 -0.95 -17.20 7.61
N ASP A 47 0.09 -17.16 6.80
CA ASP A 47 0.88 -15.94 6.62
C ASP A 47 0.08 -14.83 5.97
N VAL A 48 -0.74 -15.12 4.96
CA VAL A 48 -1.66 -14.13 4.38
C VAL A 48 -2.63 -13.62 5.46
N ALA A 49 -3.21 -14.50 6.27
CA ALA A 49 -4.11 -14.08 7.35
C ALA A 49 -3.40 -13.18 8.39
N ARG A 50 -2.17 -13.51 8.78
CA ARG A 50 -1.37 -12.70 9.71
C ARG A 50 -1.00 -11.34 9.13
N THR A 51 -0.66 -11.29 7.84
CA THR A 51 -0.45 -10.03 7.10
C THR A 51 -1.69 -9.15 7.18
N TRP A 52 -2.87 -9.70 6.90
CA TRP A 52 -4.13 -8.98 7.01
C TRP A 52 -4.45 -8.51 8.43
N LEU A 53 -4.24 -9.31 9.47
CA LEU A 53 -4.46 -8.88 10.86
C LEU A 53 -3.56 -7.70 11.26
N THR A 54 -2.29 -7.78 10.89
CA THR A 54 -1.33 -6.69 11.16
C THR A 54 -1.68 -5.43 10.37
N PHE A 55 -2.14 -5.59 9.13
CA PHE A 55 -2.60 -4.48 8.30
C PHE A 55 -3.89 -3.85 8.84
N LEU A 56 -4.86 -4.63 9.31
CA LEU A 56 -6.06 -4.11 9.98
C LEU A 56 -5.70 -3.35 11.28
N ARG A 57 -4.63 -3.75 11.97
CA ARG A 57 -4.06 -2.98 13.09
C ARG A 57 -3.41 -1.67 12.64
N ALA A 58 -2.73 -1.67 11.50
CA ALA A 58 -2.23 -0.44 10.89
C ALA A 58 -3.40 0.51 10.58
N LEU A 59 -4.51 0.00 10.05
CA LEU A 59 -5.73 0.74 9.74
C LEU A 59 -6.63 1.04 10.95
N GLU A 60 -6.23 0.67 12.17
CA GLU A 60 -7.00 0.87 13.42
C GLU A 60 -8.37 0.16 13.44
N LEU A 61 -8.57 -0.82 12.57
CA LEU A 61 -9.78 -1.66 12.47
C LEU A 61 -9.71 -2.90 13.37
N ALA A 62 -8.49 -3.23 13.82
CA ALA A 62 -8.22 -4.26 14.81
C ALA A 62 -7.16 -3.74 15.79
N GLN A 63 -7.13 -4.32 16.99
CA GLN A 63 -6.08 -4.11 17.96
C GLN A 63 -5.51 -5.45 18.40
N GLU A 64 -4.21 -5.47 18.63
CA GLU A 64 -3.53 -6.60 19.25
C GLU A 64 -3.74 -6.56 20.77
N THR A 65 -3.97 -7.73 21.35
CA THR A 65 -4.18 -7.98 22.77
C THR A 65 -3.20 -9.06 23.21
N ASP A 66 -3.10 -9.33 24.52
CA ASP A 66 -2.19 -10.34 25.06
C ASP A 66 -2.41 -11.75 24.50
N VAL A 67 -3.62 -12.04 23.99
CA VAL A 67 -3.99 -13.37 23.48
C VAL A 67 -4.18 -13.40 21.97
N GLY A 68 -4.38 -12.27 21.30
CA GLY A 68 -4.63 -12.25 19.84
C GLY A 68 -5.21 -10.92 19.36
N PHE A 69 -5.97 -10.94 18.27
CA PHE A 69 -6.52 -9.72 17.67
C PHE A 69 -8.01 -9.55 17.97
N SER A 70 -8.40 -8.36 18.46
CA SER A 70 -9.79 -7.98 18.65
C SER A 70 -10.20 -6.88 17.67
N ARG A 71 -11.43 -6.96 17.17
CA ARG A 71 -12.01 -5.97 16.25
C ARG A 71 -12.33 -4.68 17.01
N THR A 72 -12.00 -3.53 16.44
CA THR A 72 -12.40 -2.22 16.98
C THR A 72 -13.81 -1.86 16.54
N ASP A 73 -14.38 -0.81 17.12
CA ASP A 73 -15.67 -0.23 16.70
C ASP A 73 -15.55 0.75 15.52
N ARG A 74 -14.32 1.00 15.05
CA ARG A 74 -14.03 1.93 13.95
C ARG A 74 -14.69 1.44 12.65
N GLU A 75 -15.39 2.34 11.97
CA GLU A 75 -15.93 2.03 10.66
C GLU A 75 -14.86 2.23 9.56
N PRO A 76 -14.71 1.29 8.61
CA PRO A 76 -13.77 1.37 7.49
C PRO A 76 -14.30 2.30 6.38
N THR A 77 -14.51 3.57 6.73
CA THR A 77 -14.81 4.65 5.77
C THR A 77 -13.57 4.96 4.94
N VAL A 78 -13.75 5.49 3.73
CA VAL A 78 -12.61 5.75 2.83
C VAL A 78 -11.68 6.80 3.43
N GLU A 79 -12.24 7.82 4.09
CA GLU A 79 -11.52 8.89 4.78
C GLU A 79 -10.66 8.34 5.93
N HIS A 80 -11.23 7.45 6.77
CA HIS A 80 -10.48 6.79 7.84
C HIS A 80 -9.35 5.92 7.29
N LEU A 81 -9.64 5.16 6.23
CA LEU A 81 -8.64 4.30 5.59
C LEU A 81 -7.50 5.11 4.99
N ARG A 82 -7.77 6.22 4.31
CA ARG A 82 -6.73 7.12 3.78
C ARG A 82 -5.80 7.62 4.89
N THR A 83 -6.38 8.17 5.94
CA THR A 83 -5.64 8.78 7.06
C THR A 83 -4.76 7.74 7.73
N SER A 84 -5.37 6.63 8.19
CA SER A 84 -4.63 5.56 8.87
C SER A 84 -3.59 4.89 7.97
N PHE A 85 -3.85 4.76 6.66
CA PHE A 85 -2.88 4.24 5.70
C PHE A 85 -1.64 5.13 5.59
N LEU A 86 -1.82 6.44 5.34
CA LEU A 86 -0.70 7.38 5.22
C LEU A 86 0.07 7.54 6.54
N ASP A 87 -0.62 7.56 7.68
CA ASP A 87 0.02 7.75 8.98
C ASP A 87 0.81 6.53 9.45
N ARG A 88 0.30 5.33 9.15
CA ARG A 88 0.70 4.10 9.87
C ARG A 88 1.24 3.01 8.95
N VAL A 89 1.17 3.12 7.63
CA VAL A 89 1.80 2.15 6.74
C VAL A 89 3.19 2.63 6.34
N LEU A 90 4.19 1.75 6.49
CA LEU A 90 5.57 2.06 6.19
C LEU A 90 5.74 2.34 4.69
N LEU A 91 6.33 3.52 4.40
CA LEU A 91 6.53 4.13 3.09
C LEU A 91 5.28 4.63 2.35
N ALA A 92 4.09 4.56 2.92
CA ALA A 92 2.87 5.06 2.25
C ALA A 92 2.92 6.56 1.90
N PRO A 93 3.26 7.49 2.81
CA PRO A 93 3.32 8.91 2.47
C PRO A 93 4.52 9.23 1.57
N GLU A 94 5.66 8.55 1.75
CA GLU A 94 6.82 8.67 0.88
C GLU A 94 6.51 8.24 -0.56
N THR A 95 5.77 7.14 -0.76
CA THR A 95 5.30 6.69 -2.08
C THR A 95 4.36 7.72 -2.72
N LEU A 96 3.43 8.31 -1.97
CA LEU A 96 2.54 9.36 -2.51
C LEU A 96 3.33 10.61 -2.93
N ALA A 97 4.29 11.03 -2.11
CA ALA A 97 5.18 12.16 -2.42
C ALA A 97 6.07 11.88 -3.63
N ALA A 98 6.56 10.63 -3.78
CA ALA A 98 7.32 10.20 -4.94
C ALA A 98 6.49 10.24 -6.23
N VAL A 99 5.23 9.79 -6.21
CA VAL A 99 4.32 9.94 -7.37
C VAL A 99 4.17 11.41 -7.75
N ALA A 100 3.93 12.29 -6.77
CA ALA A 100 3.80 13.72 -7.01
C ALA A 100 5.05 14.32 -7.67
N ALA A 101 6.24 13.97 -7.17
CA ALA A 101 7.49 14.45 -7.74
C ALA A 101 7.73 13.94 -9.17
N VAL A 102 7.44 12.66 -9.45
CA VAL A 102 7.55 12.12 -10.81
C VAL A 102 6.56 12.80 -11.76
N ASN A 103 5.31 12.96 -11.34
CA ASN A 103 4.26 13.62 -12.14
C ASN A 103 4.59 15.09 -12.45
N GLN A 104 5.29 15.82 -11.55
CA GLN A 104 5.71 17.20 -11.79
C GLN A 104 6.77 17.34 -12.87
N HIS A 105 7.61 16.31 -13.05
CA HIS A 105 8.71 16.31 -14.01
C HIS A 105 8.35 15.68 -15.36
N ALA A 106 7.17 15.09 -15.50
CA ALA A 106 6.67 14.56 -16.77
C ALA A 106 6.41 15.72 -17.75
N THR A 107 7.39 16.01 -18.61
CA THR A 107 7.33 17.10 -19.60
C THR A 107 6.67 16.69 -20.91
N ASP A 108 6.63 15.39 -21.20
CA ASP A 108 6.11 14.83 -22.45
C ASP A 108 4.78 14.12 -22.24
N ALA A 109 3.86 14.29 -23.20
CA ALA A 109 2.52 13.70 -23.17
C ALA A 109 2.53 12.15 -23.09
N GLY A 110 3.61 11.50 -23.51
CA GLY A 110 3.80 10.05 -23.45
C GLY A 110 4.22 9.51 -22.08
N GLU A 111 4.66 10.38 -21.16
CA GLU A 111 5.10 10.01 -19.80
C GLU A 111 4.05 10.34 -18.74
N ARG A 112 2.76 10.36 -19.11
CA ARG A 112 1.68 10.64 -18.17
C ARG A 112 1.65 9.56 -17.07
N GLY A 113 1.97 9.98 -15.84
CA GLY A 113 1.92 9.13 -14.66
C GLY A 113 3.26 8.48 -14.29
N ALA A 114 3.41 8.16 -13.01
CA ALA A 114 4.59 7.55 -12.44
C ALA A 114 4.53 6.02 -12.56
N SER A 115 5.58 5.39 -13.10
CA SER A 115 5.71 3.94 -13.08
C SER A 115 6.17 3.43 -11.70
N PRO A 116 5.92 2.16 -11.34
CA PRO A 116 6.47 1.56 -10.13
C PRO A 116 7.98 1.73 -9.99
N ASP A 117 8.74 1.55 -11.09
CA ASP A 117 10.19 1.74 -11.12
C ASP A 117 10.60 3.16 -10.72
N ALA A 118 10.01 4.16 -11.37
CA ALA A 118 10.32 5.56 -11.11
C ALA A 118 9.94 6.00 -9.68
N VAL A 119 8.90 5.39 -9.11
CA VAL A 119 8.51 5.64 -7.71
C VAL A 119 9.46 4.94 -6.75
N PHE A 120 9.80 3.67 -7.03
CA PHE A 120 10.74 2.89 -6.21
C PHE A 120 12.11 3.56 -6.13
N ASP A 121 12.65 4.01 -7.26
CA ASP A 121 13.94 4.72 -7.31
C ASP A 121 13.98 5.94 -6.38
N ARG A 122 12.84 6.62 -6.18
CA ARG A 122 12.75 7.78 -5.29
C ARG A 122 12.64 7.44 -3.82
N VAL A 123 11.99 6.32 -3.47
CA VAL A 123 11.82 5.87 -2.06
C VAL A 123 12.89 4.86 -1.63
N ARG A 124 13.79 4.49 -2.54
CA ARG A 124 14.84 3.49 -2.34
C ARG A 124 15.70 3.79 -1.13
N ASP A 125 16.07 5.05 -0.92
CA ASP A 125 16.91 5.48 0.20
C ASP A 125 16.13 5.58 1.53
N ASP A 126 14.79 5.58 1.49
CA ASP A 126 13.92 5.56 2.68
C ASP A 126 13.70 4.13 3.21
N VAL A 127 14.13 3.11 2.46
CA VAL A 127 14.06 1.71 2.90
C VAL A 127 14.92 1.51 4.15
N PRO A 128 14.38 0.93 5.24
CA PRO A 128 15.15 0.73 6.46
C PRO A 128 16.42 -0.10 6.22
N THR A 129 17.57 0.41 6.66
CA THR A 129 18.89 -0.23 6.44
C THR A 129 18.95 -1.69 6.88
N TYR A 130 18.22 -2.08 7.93
CA TYR A 130 18.19 -3.48 8.37
C TYR A 130 17.64 -4.45 7.32
N GLU A 131 16.81 -3.98 6.38
CA GLU A 131 16.26 -4.80 5.31
C GLU A 131 17.32 -5.21 4.29
N HIS A 132 18.29 -4.31 4.04
CA HIS A 132 19.45 -4.60 3.20
C HIS A 132 20.28 -5.71 3.82
N HIS A 133 20.48 -5.69 5.14
CA HIS A 133 21.19 -6.77 5.82
C HIS A 133 20.39 -8.07 5.91
N LYS A 134 19.06 -7.99 6.01
CA LYS A 134 18.18 -9.15 6.10
C LYS A 134 18.09 -9.92 4.78
N ASN A 135 18.11 -9.22 3.65
CA ASN A 135 17.96 -9.79 2.31
C ASN A 135 18.95 -9.13 1.33
N PRO A 136 20.28 -9.31 1.49
CA PRO A 136 21.29 -8.52 0.79
C PRO A 136 21.18 -8.56 -0.74
N ASP A 137 20.79 -9.70 -1.31
CA ASP A 137 20.74 -9.88 -2.76
C ASP A 137 19.34 -9.67 -3.35
N THR A 138 18.30 -9.49 -2.51
CA THR A 138 16.89 -9.49 -2.97
C THR A 138 16.03 -8.37 -2.37
N TRP A 139 16.59 -7.53 -1.49
CA TRP A 139 15.82 -6.45 -0.87
C TRP A 139 15.24 -5.49 -1.91
N GLU A 140 15.97 -5.18 -2.98
CA GLU A 140 15.49 -4.27 -4.03
C GLU A 140 14.23 -4.80 -4.69
N THR A 141 14.24 -6.06 -5.13
CA THR A 141 13.06 -6.70 -5.72
C THR A 141 11.90 -6.74 -4.74
N ILE A 142 12.15 -7.10 -3.47
CA ILE A 142 11.10 -7.16 -2.43
C ILE A 142 10.47 -5.79 -2.19
N TRP A 143 11.28 -4.72 -2.17
CA TRP A 143 10.79 -3.37 -1.90
C TRP A 143 10.20 -2.69 -3.14
N HIS A 144 10.64 -3.08 -4.33
CA HIS A 144 10.00 -2.72 -5.59
C HIS A 144 8.60 -3.33 -5.70
N ASP A 145 8.45 -4.64 -5.49
CA ASP A 145 7.14 -5.33 -5.48
C ASP A 145 6.20 -4.69 -4.46
N ARG A 146 6.73 -4.38 -3.27
CA ARG A 146 6.00 -3.67 -2.22
C ARG A 146 5.58 -2.25 -2.67
N THR A 147 6.41 -1.55 -3.42
CA THR A 147 6.07 -0.22 -3.95
C THR A 147 4.91 -0.32 -4.93
N ALA A 148 4.87 -1.35 -5.77
CA ALA A 148 3.72 -1.63 -6.62
C ALA A 148 2.44 -1.89 -5.80
N ASP A 149 2.53 -2.68 -4.72
CA ASP A 149 1.40 -2.88 -3.80
C ASP A 149 0.93 -1.57 -3.14
N LEU A 150 1.87 -0.72 -2.70
CA LEU A 150 1.55 0.61 -2.13
C LEU A 150 0.83 1.48 -3.15
N LEU A 151 1.27 1.51 -4.40
CA LEU A 151 0.62 2.25 -5.49
C LEU A 151 -0.80 1.76 -5.74
N GLY A 152 -1.02 0.45 -5.76
CA GLY A 152 -2.37 -0.12 -5.89
C GLY A 152 -3.28 0.23 -4.70
N TRP A 153 -2.76 0.30 -3.48
CA TRP A 153 -3.51 0.80 -2.33
C TRP A 153 -3.82 2.29 -2.42
N LEU A 154 -2.86 3.13 -2.83
CA LEU A 154 -3.09 4.56 -3.06
C LEU A 154 -4.18 4.78 -4.12
N ALA A 155 -4.20 3.94 -5.17
CA ALA A 155 -5.24 3.97 -6.20
C ALA A 155 -6.61 3.55 -5.66
N LEU A 156 -6.66 2.47 -4.89
CA LEU A 156 -7.90 2.01 -4.24
C LEU A 156 -8.46 3.03 -3.24
N LEU A 157 -7.59 3.86 -2.67
CA LEU A 157 -7.94 4.96 -1.78
C LEU A 157 -8.18 6.28 -2.53
N ASP A 158 -8.15 6.31 -3.87
CA ASP A 158 -8.44 7.49 -4.69
C ASP A 158 -7.52 8.69 -4.33
N LEU A 159 -6.25 8.37 -4.06
CA LEU A 159 -5.14 9.32 -3.90
C LEU A 159 -4.31 9.44 -5.19
N VAL A 160 -4.32 8.38 -6.01
CA VAL A 160 -3.78 8.35 -7.37
C VAL A 160 -4.77 7.65 -8.29
N ASP A 161 -4.75 7.95 -9.57
CA ASP A 161 -5.45 7.21 -10.62
C ASP A 161 -4.47 6.28 -11.33
N ALA A 162 -4.90 5.04 -11.58
CA ALA A 162 -4.20 4.17 -12.52
C ALA A 162 -4.50 4.67 -13.95
N VAL A 163 -3.45 5.00 -14.70
CA VAL A 163 -3.53 5.46 -16.08
C VAL A 163 -2.77 4.50 -16.99
N ASP A 164 -3.28 4.32 -18.20
CA ASP A 164 -2.60 3.53 -19.21
C ASP A 164 -1.28 4.23 -19.58
N GLY A 165 -0.16 3.53 -19.43
CA GLY A 165 1.10 3.96 -20.02
C GLY A 165 1.02 3.82 -21.54
N GLU A 166 1.45 4.84 -22.29
CA GLU A 166 1.71 4.63 -23.71
C GLU A 166 2.89 3.65 -23.82
N ALA A 167 2.71 2.58 -24.59
CA ALA A 167 3.78 1.61 -24.84
C ALA A 167 4.94 2.35 -25.52
N THR A 168 6.07 2.49 -24.83
CA THR A 168 7.30 2.95 -25.47
C THR A 168 7.66 1.91 -26.51
N ALA A 169 7.63 2.29 -27.80
CA ALA A 169 8.02 1.38 -28.87
C ALA A 169 9.44 0.86 -28.58
N PRO A 170 9.69 -0.46 -28.70
CA PRO A 170 10.99 -1.01 -28.37
C PRO A 170 12.04 -0.44 -29.30
N THR A 171 12.95 0.39 -28.76
CA THR A 171 14.26 0.61 -29.37
C THR A 171 15.06 -0.67 -29.14
N ASP A 172 15.20 -1.44 -30.22
CA ASP A 172 16.08 -2.60 -30.36
C ASP A 172 15.59 -3.89 -29.67
N GLY A 173 14.69 -4.59 -30.38
CA GLY A 173 14.96 -6.00 -30.72
C GLY A 173 14.84 -7.08 -29.64
N GLU A 174 14.02 -6.91 -28.61
CA GLU A 174 13.52 -8.05 -27.82
C GLU A 174 12.08 -7.78 -27.37
N THR A 175 11.12 -8.27 -28.17
CA THR A 175 9.69 -8.12 -27.91
C THR A 175 9.28 -9.01 -26.73
N ASN A 176 9.08 -8.41 -25.56
CA ASN A 176 8.10 -8.94 -24.62
C ASN A 176 6.78 -8.19 -24.86
N ALA A 177 5.80 -8.90 -25.42
CA ALA A 177 4.48 -8.35 -25.62
C ALA A 177 3.79 -8.18 -24.26
N ALA A 178 3.24 -6.99 -24.01
CA ALA A 178 2.39 -6.60 -22.87
C ALA A 178 3.06 -6.02 -21.62
N ASP A 179 4.03 -5.12 -21.76
CA ASP A 179 4.31 -4.13 -20.70
C ASP A 179 3.59 -2.80 -21.02
N THR A 180 2.26 -2.82 -21.00
CA THR A 180 1.53 -1.59 -20.67
C THR A 180 1.69 -1.42 -19.17
N ALA A 181 2.86 -0.95 -18.74
CA ALA A 181 3.15 -0.73 -17.33
C ALA A 181 2.10 0.25 -16.78
N VAL A 182 1.28 -0.20 -15.83
CA VAL A 182 0.31 0.66 -15.14
C VAL A 182 1.07 1.83 -14.55
N ARG A 183 0.65 3.05 -14.88
CA ARG A 183 1.24 4.28 -14.32
C ARG A 183 0.24 4.94 -13.38
N TYR A 184 0.74 5.81 -12.52
CA TYR A 184 -0.07 6.44 -11.47
C TYR A 184 -0.02 7.95 -11.57
N ALA A 185 -1.19 8.57 -11.70
CA ALA A 185 -1.35 10.02 -11.76
C ALA A 185 -1.97 10.53 -10.46
N LEU A 186 -1.45 11.62 -9.90
CA LEU A 186 -1.94 12.18 -8.65
C LEU A 186 -3.36 12.75 -8.82
N THR A 187 -4.31 12.34 -7.97
CA THR A 187 -5.66 12.94 -7.95
C THR A 187 -5.64 14.30 -7.26
N ASP A 188 -6.73 15.07 -7.37
CA ASP A 188 -6.90 16.30 -6.56
C ASP A 188 -6.83 16.01 -5.06
N ARG A 189 -7.31 14.83 -4.64
CA ARG A 189 -7.25 14.42 -3.24
C ARG A 189 -5.84 14.01 -2.82
N GLY A 190 -5.09 13.33 -3.69
CA GLY A 190 -3.66 13.08 -3.47
C GLY A 190 -2.87 14.37 -3.31
N ARG A 191 -3.17 15.40 -4.12
CA ARG A 191 -2.59 16.74 -3.99
C ARG A 191 -2.95 17.39 -2.65
N ALA A 192 -4.22 17.33 -2.24
CA ALA A 192 -4.67 17.89 -0.97
C ALA A 192 -3.97 17.23 0.23
N ALA A 193 -3.86 15.89 0.23
CA ALA A 193 -3.20 15.12 1.28
C ALA A 193 -1.70 15.49 1.46
N LEU A 194 -1.01 15.89 0.39
CA LEU A 194 0.37 16.39 0.46
C LEU A 194 0.48 17.86 0.86
N GLY A 195 -0.61 18.63 0.74
CA GLY A 195 -0.68 20.04 1.08
C GLY A 195 -0.95 20.29 2.56
N ASP A 196 -1.73 19.42 3.21
CA ASP A 196 -2.12 19.57 4.62
C ASP A 196 -0.92 19.46 5.59
N ASP A 197 0.15 18.74 5.21
CA ASP A 197 1.41 18.65 5.98
C ASP A 197 2.17 19.99 6.10
N ARG A 198 1.84 21.00 5.29
CA ARG A 198 2.49 22.33 5.36
C ARG A 198 1.81 23.29 6.34
N CYS A 199 0.67 22.92 6.93
CA CYS A 199 -0.12 23.84 7.76
C CYS A 199 0.04 23.66 9.27
N ASP A 200 0.69 22.60 9.76
CA ASP A 200 0.86 22.34 11.21
C ASP A 200 2.23 22.78 11.79
N GLY A 201 2.98 23.61 11.06
CA GLY A 201 4.32 24.09 11.48
C GLY A 201 4.36 25.39 12.29
N ASP A 202 3.23 26.08 12.50
CA ASP A 202 3.16 27.32 13.28
C ASP A 202 2.15 27.16 14.44
N ARG A 203 2.59 26.58 15.57
CA ARG A 203 1.98 26.77 16.89
C ARG A 203 2.96 26.54 18.03
#